data_AF-A0A1H4I0J6-F1
#
_entry.id   AF-A0A1H4I0J6-F1
#
_cell.length_a   1.000
_cell.length_b   1.000
_cell.length_c   1.000
_cell.angle_alpha   90.00
_cell.angle_beta   90.00
_cell.angle_gamma   90.00
#
_symmetry.space_group_name_H-M   'P 1'
#
loop_
_entity.id
_entity.type
_entity.pdbx_description
1 polymer ?
#
loop_
_entity_poly.entity_id
_entity_poly.type
_entity_poly.pdbx_seq_one_letter_code
_entity_poly.pdbx_strand_id
1 'polypeptide(L)'
;MSRVITIKNLDPVMQLNVTGDWGPTENSISYPGSRVEYTTIEGSKRYGISKGCNGYNHVLVTMEDNLHTSFIEKGRLRLTDDSNRPLEIPNECIKKYLNLYPYIGSESVDEILSYGRSFHYEPLYFFLNKKYHIILQRPDFEWLKCAAKFPYWQRMFERLTKFKLPDQCTSDELLQLMIDHHEMNNQIDQVTFDLEF
;
A
#
# COMPACT_ATOMS: atom_id res chain seq x y z
N MET A 1 28.31 37.05 36.40
CA MET A 1 27.34 36.27 37.20
C MET A 1 26.17 35.91 36.30
N SER A 2 26.03 34.64 35.94
CA SER A 2 24.86 34.08 35.26
C SER A 2 23.72 33.83 36.23
N ARG A 3 22.47 34.02 35.79
CA ARG A 3 21.31 33.09 35.87
C ARG A 3 20.03 33.87 35.44
N VAL A 4 19.30 33.47 34.37
CA VAL A 4 18.38 32.31 34.19
C VAL A 4 16.99 32.62 34.78
N ILE A 5 15.80 32.39 34.21
CA ILE A 5 15.16 31.81 32.97
C ILE A 5 13.71 32.39 33.00
N THR A 6 12.96 32.62 31.92
CA THR A 6 11.97 31.66 31.36
C THR A 6 11.32 32.23 30.10
N ILE A 7 11.54 31.57 28.95
CA ILE A 7 10.50 31.47 27.92
C ILE A 7 10.28 29.98 27.70
N LYS A 8 9.00 29.62 27.82
CA LYS A 8 8.46 28.26 27.73
C LYS A 8 8.90 27.61 26.42
N ASN A 9 9.35 26.37 26.56
CA ASN A 9 9.61 25.36 25.53
C ASN A 9 8.77 25.58 24.25
N LEU A 10 9.40 26.17 23.25
CA LEU A 10 9.27 25.71 21.88
C LEU A 10 10.32 24.62 21.76
N ASP A 11 9.89 23.36 21.64
CA ASP A 11 10.72 22.35 21.00
C ASP A 11 10.07 21.98 19.66
N PRO A 12 10.89 21.82 18.62
CA PRO A 12 10.48 21.94 17.24
C PRO A 12 9.82 20.66 16.76
N VAL A 13 8.88 20.84 15.83
CA VAL A 13 8.44 19.83 14.87
C VAL A 13 9.65 18.98 14.45
N MET A 14 9.67 17.70 14.81
CA MET A 14 10.50 16.73 14.12
C MET A 14 9.91 16.63 12.70
N GLN A 15 10.36 17.53 11.83
CA GLN A 15 10.21 17.35 10.40
C GLN A 15 11.09 16.16 10.05
N LEU A 16 10.46 15.00 9.95
CA LEU A 16 11.03 13.89 9.23
C LEU A 16 11.04 14.29 7.75
N ASN A 17 12.12 14.97 7.34
CA ASN A 17 12.54 14.97 5.95
C ASN A 17 12.93 13.53 5.61
N VAL A 18 11.94 12.70 5.25
CA VAL A 18 12.20 11.42 4.61
C VAL A 18 12.47 11.71 3.13
N THR A 19 13.61 12.34 2.85
CA THR A 19 14.30 12.14 1.57
C THR A 19 15.07 10.83 1.70
N GLY A 20 14.33 9.73 1.72
CA GLY A 20 14.89 8.39 1.73
C GLY A 20 14.72 7.79 0.34
N ASP A 21 15.81 7.66 -0.39
CA ASP A 21 15.93 6.66 -1.45
C ASP A 21 15.68 5.29 -0.82
N TRP A 22 14.42 4.86 -0.80
CA TRP A 22 14.02 3.50 -0.41
C TRP A 22 14.00 2.56 -1.62
N GLY A 23 14.90 2.80 -2.58
CA GLY A 23 15.19 1.88 -3.66
C GLY A 23 16.23 0.85 -3.22
N PRO A 24 16.19 -0.39 -3.75
CA PRO A 24 17.25 -1.35 -3.52
C PRO A 24 18.61 -0.77 -3.94
N THR A 25 19.67 -1.10 -3.19
CA THR A 25 21.06 -0.73 -3.50
C THR A 25 21.56 -1.34 -4.82
N GLU A 26 20.81 -2.28 -5.40
CA GLU A 26 21.02 -2.83 -6.74
C GLU A 26 19.75 -2.72 -7.60
N ASN A 27 19.72 -1.75 -8.51
CA ASN A 27 18.68 -1.64 -9.53
C ASN A 27 18.84 -2.77 -10.56
N SER A 28 18.16 -3.90 -10.31
CA SER A 28 18.12 -5.04 -11.22
C SER A 28 16.71 -5.63 -11.28
N ILE A 29 16.27 -6.05 -12.47
CA ILE A 29 15.01 -6.79 -12.65
C ILE A 29 14.97 -8.07 -11.80
N SER A 30 16.15 -8.60 -11.49
CA SER A 30 16.31 -9.84 -10.71
C SER A 30 16.26 -9.62 -9.21
N TYR A 31 16.32 -8.36 -8.75
CA TYR A 31 16.32 -8.02 -7.33
C TYR A 31 14.88 -7.84 -6.83
N PRO A 32 14.50 -8.46 -5.70
CA PRO A 32 13.16 -8.29 -5.12
C PRO A 32 12.87 -6.83 -4.77
N GLY A 33 11.63 -6.38 -5.00
CA GLY A 33 11.19 -5.01 -4.73
C GLY A 33 11.39 -4.03 -5.88
N SER A 34 12.14 -4.40 -6.92
CA SER A 34 12.25 -3.59 -8.13
C SER A 34 10.93 -3.57 -8.91
N ARG A 35 10.43 -2.38 -9.23
CA ARG A 35 9.32 -2.23 -10.18
C ARG A 35 9.80 -2.52 -11.59
N VAL A 36 9.02 -3.32 -12.31
CA VAL A 36 9.36 -3.79 -13.66
C VAL A 36 8.19 -3.55 -14.62
N GLU A 37 8.52 -3.11 -15.83
CA GLU A 37 7.63 -3.17 -16.99
C GLU A 37 7.81 -4.53 -17.66
N TYR A 38 6.71 -5.17 -18.06
CA TYR A 38 6.73 -6.35 -18.89
C TYR A 38 5.79 -6.23 -20.08
N THR A 39 6.16 -6.85 -21.20
CA THR A 39 5.30 -6.94 -22.38
C THR A 39 4.55 -8.28 -22.36
N THR A 40 3.22 -8.26 -22.40
CA THR A 40 2.37 -9.48 -22.48
C THR A 40 2.59 -10.22 -23.79
N ILE A 41 2.10 -11.46 -23.90
CA ILE A 41 2.17 -12.24 -25.14
C ILE A 41 1.43 -11.53 -26.28
N GLU A 42 0.38 -10.80 -25.94
CA GLU A 42 -0.44 -9.98 -26.84
C GLU A 42 0.22 -8.63 -27.19
N GLY A 43 1.43 -8.33 -26.69
CA GLY A 43 2.16 -7.10 -26.97
C GLY A 43 1.78 -5.89 -26.11
N SER A 44 0.88 -6.04 -25.14
CA SER A 44 0.52 -4.94 -24.23
C SER A 44 1.57 -4.74 -23.13
N LYS A 45 1.84 -3.49 -22.74
CA LYS A 45 2.72 -3.17 -21.62
C LYS A 45 1.97 -3.22 -20.30
N ARG A 46 2.60 -3.80 -19.28
CA ARG A 46 2.06 -3.97 -17.92
C ARG A 46 3.16 -3.75 -16.89
N TYR A 47 2.78 -3.57 -15.64
CA TYR A 47 3.69 -3.29 -14.53
C TYR A 47 3.52 -4.30 -13.40
N GLY A 48 4.62 -4.57 -12.70
CA GLY A 48 4.66 -5.45 -11.55
C GLY A 48 5.87 -5.19 -10.68
N ILE A 49 5.94 -5.90 -9.56
CA ILE A 49 7.06 -5.86 -8.62
C ILE A 49 7.80 -7.21 -8.66
N SER A 50 9.10 -7.15 -8.87
CA SER A 50 9.98 -8.33 -8.84
C SER A 50 10.00 -8.94 -7.43
N LYS A 51 10.00 -10.27 -7.36
CA LYS A 51 10.09 -11.08 -6.14
C LYS A 51 11.37 -11.92 -6.11
N GLY A 52 12.28 -11.67 -7.04
CA GLY A 52 13.53 -12.42 -7.16
C GLY A 52 13.49 -13.48 -8.25
N CYS A 53 14.64 -14.13 -8.46
CA CYS A 53 14.82 -15.18 -9.45
C CYS A 53 14.83 -16.56 -8.80
N ASN A 54 14.30 -17.56 -9.49
CA ASN A 54 14.41 -18.97 -9.10
C ASN A 54 15.64 -19.69 -9.70
N GLY A 55 16.70 -18.94 -10.06
CA GLY A 55 17.93 -19.49 -10.66
C GLY A 55 17.91 -19.68 -12.18
N TYR A 56 16.78 -19.45 -12.87
CA TYR A 56 16.65 -19.56 -14.33
C TYR A 56 16.57 -18.17 -15.03
N ASN A 57 16.27 -18.18 -16.34
CA ASN A 57 16.00 -16.98 -17.15
C ASN A 57 14.63 -16.32 -16.86
N HIS A 58 13.99 -16.66 -15.74
CA HIS A 58 12.68 -16.13 -15.34
C HIS A 58 12.77 -15.40 -14.00
N VAL A 59 11.96 -14.37 -13.85
CA VAL A 59 11.78 -13.58 -12.63
C VAL A 59 10.35 -13.81 -12.15
N LEU A 60 10.19 -14.01 -10.85
CA LEU A 60 8.87 -14.04 -10.22
C LEU A 60 8.38 -12.59 -10.08
N VAL A 61 7.22 -12.27 -10.64
CA VAL A 61 6.67 -10.90 -10.67
C VAL A 61 5.24 -10.91 -10.16
N THR A 62 4.92 -10.04 -9.20
CA THR A 62 3.53 -9.78 -8.76
C THR A 62 2.97 -8.58 -9.53
N MET A 63 1.84 -8.76 -10.19
CA MET A 63 1.26 -7.73 -11.08
C MET A 63 0.51 -6.65 -10.31
N GLU A 64 0.62 -5.40 -10.75
CA GLU A 64 -0.09 -4.26 -10.14
C GLU A 64 -1.59 -4.25 -10.44
N ASP A 65 -2.03 -4.91 -11.51
CA ASP A 65 -3.43 -4.88 -11.94
C ASP A 65 -4.31 -5.91 -11.22
N ASN A 66 -3.79 -7.06 -10.81
CA ASN A 66 -4.61 -8.10 -10.17
C ASN A 66 -3.93 -8.76 -8.97
N LEU A 67 -2.70 -8.34 -8.63
CA LEU A 67 -1.88 -8.91 -7.55
C LEU A 67 -1.53 -10.39 -7.74
N HIS A 68 -1.81 -10.96 -8.91
CA HIS A 68 -1.38 -12.30 -9.26
C HIS A 68 0.14 -12.33 -9.42
N THR A 69 0.76 -13.41 -8.97
CA THR A 69 2.20 -13.60 -9.13
C THR A 69 2.48 -14.66 -10.18
N SER A 70 3.32 -14.34 -11.16
CA SER A 70 3.71 -15.29 -12.20
C SER A 70 5.19 -15.17 -12.57
N PHE A 71 5.70 -16.19 -13.25
CA PHE A 71 7.06 -16.18 -13.78
C PHE A 71 7.08 -15.50 -15.14
N ILE A 72 7.93 -14.48 -15.29
CA ILE A 72 8.13 -13.75 -16.54
C ILE A 72 9.58 -13.93 -16.99
N GLU A 73 9.77 -14.21 -18.28
CA GLU A 73 11.11 -14.30 -18.87
C GLU A 73 11.86 -12.95 -18.80
N LYS A 74 13.13 -12.98 -18.40
CA LYS A 74 13.98 -11.78 -18.23
C LYS A 74 14.04 -10.89 -19.46
N GLY A 75 14.09 -11.46 -20.66
CA GLY A 75 14.14 -10.71 -21.92
C GLY A 75 12.89 -9.85 -22.19
N ARG A 76 11.78 -10.14 -21.50
CA ARG A 76 10.51 -9.40 -21.61
C ARG A 76 10.35 -8.34 -20.52
N LEU A 77 11.32 -8.23 -19.61
CA LEU A 77 11.29 -7.34 -18.46
C LEU A 77 12.21 -6.15 -18.65
N ARG A 78 11.79 -4.98 -18.17
CA ARG A 78 12.60 -3.77 -18.09
C ARG A 78 12.42 -3.14 -16.73
N LEU A 79 13.51 -2.61 -16.15
CA LEU A 79 13.39 -1.76 -14.98
C LEU A 79 12.61 -0.50 -15.34
N THR A 80 11.81 -0.03 -14.39
CA THR A 80 11.14 1.25 -14.51
C THR A 80 11.48 2.13 -13.32
N ASP A 81 12.02 3.30 -13.62
CA ASP A 81 12.28 4.38 -12.66
C ASP A 81 11.15 5.42 -12.69
N ASP A 82 9.99 5.07 -13.27
CA ASP A 82 8.88 5.99 -13.45
C ASP A 82 8.43 6.59 -12.11
N SER A 83 8.19 7.91 -12.11
CA SER A 83 7.74 8.69 -10.95
C SER A 83 6.35 8.26 -10.46
N ASN A 84 5.60 7.54 -11.30
CA ASN A 84 4.30 6.96 -10.97
C ASN A 84 4.43 5.60 -10.26
N ARG A 85 5.29 5.48 -9.25
CA ARG A 85 5.33 4.26 -8.43
C ARG A 85 3.99 4.07 -7.72
N PRO A 86 3.47 2.83 -7.64
CA PRO A 86 2.25 2.61 -6.90
C PRO A 86 2.43 3.02 -5.44
N LEU A 87 1.37 3.58 -4.85
CA LEU A 87 1.35 3.90 -3.43
C LEU A 87 1.23 2.60 -2.62
N GLU A 88 2.11 2.45 -1.65
CA GLU A 88 2.18 1.29 -0.77
C GLU A 88 2.20 1.73 0.69
N ILE A 89 1.63 0.89 1.56
CA ILE A 89 1.68 1.10 3.00
C ILE A 89 2.94 0.41 3.53
N PRO A 90 3.81 1.12 4.27
CA PRO A 90 4.98 0.52 4.87
C PRO A 90 4.63 -0.64 5.80
N ASN A 91 5.46 -1.69 5.77
CA ASN A 91 5.31 -2.84 6.64
C ASN A 91 5.29 -2.48 8.12
N GLU A 92 6.10 -1.50 8.54
CA GLU A 92 6.10 -1.07 9.93
C GLU A 92 4.75 -0.49 10.36
N CYS A 93 4.05 0.23 9.48
CA CYS A 93 2.73 0.79 9.77
C CYS A 93 1.70 -0.32 10.04
N ILE A 94 1.69 -1.35 9.20
CA ILE A 94 0.77 -2.49 9.37
C ILE A 94 1.16 -3.29 10.61
N LYS A 95 2.45 -3.58 10.79
CA LYS A 95 2.95 -4.27 11.98
C LYS A 95 2.57 -3.55 13.27
N LYS A 96 2.72 -2.22 13.30
CA LYS A 96 2.33 -1.38 14.45
C LYS A 96 0.83 -1.48 14.70
N TYR A 97 -0.01 -1.41 13.67
CA TYR A 97 -1.46 -1.57 13.82
C TYR A 97 -1.83 -2.96 14.37
N LEU A 98 -1.31 -4.04 13.77
CA LEU A 98 -1.61 -5.42 14.17
C LEU A 98 -1.15 -5.73 15.61
N ASN A 99 -0.04 -5.13 16.06
CA ASN A 99 0.45 -5.29 17.44
C ASN A 99 -0.41 -4.54 18.47
N LEU A 100 -1.00 -3.39 18.09
CA LEU A 100 -1.84 -2.58 18.99
C LEU A 100 -3.27 -3.10 19.05
N TYR A 101 -3.76 -3.64 17.94
CA TYR A 101 -5.09 -4.21 17.81
C TYR A 101 -4.95 -5.68 17.43
N PRO A 102 -4.92 -6.59 18.42
CA PRO A 102 -4.73 -8.01 18.14
C PRO A 102 -5.84 -8.51 17.22
N TYR A 103 -5.43 -9.14 16.13
CA TYR A 103 -6.33 -9.86 15.23
C TYR A 103 -6.95 -11.04 15.99
N ILE A 104 -8.24 -11.29 15.76
CA ILE A 104 -9.00 -12.33 16.49
C ILE A 104 -8.62 -13.76 16.02
N GLY A 105 -7.94 -13.89 14.87
CA GLY A 105 -7.43 -15.17 14.38
C GLY A 105 -6.24 -15.70 15.18
N SER A 106 -5.83 -16.92 14.84
CA SER A 106 -4.71 -17.62 15.51
C SER A 106 -3.34 -17.30 14.93
N GLU A 107 -3.30 -16.62 13.78
CA GLU A 107 -2.09 -16.27 13.05
C GLU A 107 -1.30 -15.18 13.79
N SER A 108 0.01 -15.36 13.87
CA SER A 108 0.91 -14.33 14.37
C SER A 108 1.03 -13.16 13.39
N VAL A 109 1.42 -11.98 13.91
CA VAL A 109 1.67 -10.78 13.08
C VAL A 109 2.71 -11.05 11.99
N ASP A 110 3.77 -11.80 12.31
CA ASP A 110 4.82 -12.10 11.34
C ASP A 110 4.35 -13.10 10.26
N GLU A 111 3.43 -14.03 10.57
CA GLU A 111 2.78 -14.88 9.57
C GLU A 111 1.90 -14.05 8.63
N ILE A 112 1.04 -13.18 9.18
CA ILE A 112 0.17 -12.28 8.40
C ILE A 112 1.02 -11.41 7.44
N LEU A 113 2.11 -10.82 7.93
CA LEU A 113 2.99 -9.98 7.12
C LEU A 113 3.79 -10.79 6.07
N SER A 114 4.13 -12.04 6.36
CA SER A 114 4.83 -12.92 5.43
C SER A 114 3.95 -13.33 4.24
N TYR A 115 2.64 -13.50 4.46
CA TYR A 115 1.67 -13.75 3.39
C TYR A 115 1.24 -12.47 2.65
N GLY A 116 1.16 -11.33 3.34
CA GLY A 116 0.80 -10.03 2.74
C GLY A 116 1.92 -9.37 1.92
N ARG A 117 3.07 -10.03 1.75
CA ARG A 117 4.38 -9.41 1.46
C ARG A 117 4.63 -8.86 0.06
N SER A 118 3.57 -8.56 -0.68
CA SER A 118 3.75 -7.94 -1.99
C SER A 118 3.06 -6.62 -2.19
N PHE A 119 1.90 -6.40 -1.55
CA PHE A 119 1.17 -5.13 -1.60
C PHE A 119 0.34 -4.87 -0.33
N HIS A 120 0.69 -5.57 0.74
CA HIS A 120 0.42 -5.35 2.16
C HIS A 120 -1.00 -5.17 2.69
N TYR A 121 -2.01 -4.93 1.87
CA TYR A 121 -3.38 -5.46 2.01
C TYR A 121 -4.12 -5.15 0.71
N GLU A 122 -4.72 -6.14 0.07
CA GLU A 122 -5.23 -5.96 -1.31
C GLU A 122 -6.26 -4.81 -1.46
N PRO A 123 -7.28 -4.68 -0.58
CA PRO A 123 -8.22 -3.56 -0.65
C PRO A 123 -7.54 -2.20 -0.45
N LEU A 124 -6.53 -2.12 0.43
CA LEU A 124 -5.80 -0.87 0.70
C LEU A 124 -4.98 -0.46 -0.52
N TYR A 125 -4.26 -1.42 -1.11
CA TYR A 125 -3.47 -1.21 -2.31
C TYR A 125 -4.34 -0.70 -3.47
N PHE A 126 -5.43 -1.41 -3.75
CA PHE A 126 -6.32 -1.00 -4.83
C PHE A 126 -6.96 0.36 -4.57
N PHE A 127 -7.29 0.68 -3.32
CA PHE A 127 -7.87 1.98 -2.97
C PHE A 127 -6.90 3.13 -3.21
N LEU A 128 -5.68 3.03 -2.64
CA LEU A 128 -4.63 4.04 -2.76
C LEU A 128 -4.23 4.29 -4.21
N ASN A 129 -4.30 3.26 -5.06
CA ASN A 129 -3.95 3.33 -6.48
C ASN A 129 -5.16 3.53 -7.41
N LYS A 130 -6.31 3.96 -6.86
CA LYS A 130 -7.53 4.31 -7.60
C LYS A 130 -8.06 3.18 -8.50
N LYS A 131 -7.85 1.92 -8.11
CA LYS A 131 -8.32 0.71 -8.82
C LYS A 131 -9.71 0.27 -8.37
N TYR A 132 -10.66 1.21 -8.28
CA TYR A 132 -11.98 0.96 -7.68
C TYR A 132 -12.78 -0.14 -8.37
N HIS A 133 -12.67 -0.26 -9.70
CA HIS A 133 -13.35 -1.31 -10.46
C HIS A 133 -13.00 -2.72 -9.95
N ILE A 134 -11.78 -2.92 -9.44
CA ILE A 134 -11.33 -4.20 -8.90
C ILE A 134 -11.90 -4.41 -7.50
N ILE A 135 -11.84 -3.36 -6.66
CA ILE A 135 -12.35 -3.41 -5.30
C ILE A 135 -13.84 -3.77 -5.28
N LEU A 136 -14.61 -3.16 -6.17
CA LEU A 136 -16.07 -3.25 -6.17
C LEU A 136 -16.62 -4.50 -6.86
N GLN A 137 -15.79 -5.23 -7.62
CA GLN A 137 -16.19 -6.45 -8.32
C GLN A 137 -15.78 -7.74 -7.59
N ARG A 138 -14.90 -7.64 -6.60
CA ARG A 138 -14.33 -8.80 -5.89
C ARG A 138 -15.20 -9.23 -4.71
N PRO A 139 -15.76 -10.46 -4.71
CA PRO A 139 -16.65 -10.93 -3.65
C PRO A 139 -16.01 -10.97 -2.26
N ASP A 140 -14.71 -11.16 -2.21
CA ASP A 140 -13.92 -11.16 -0.97
C ASP A 140 -13.78 -9.78 -0.33
N PHE A 141 -14.14 -8.71 -1.06
CA PHE A 141 -14.12 -7.32 -0.56
C PHE A 141 -15.53 -6.77 -0.29
N GLU A 142 -16.57 -7.60 -0.36
CA GLU A 142 -17.96 -7.22 -0.06
C GLU A 142 -18.13 -6.64 1.35
N TRP A 143 -17.22 -6.98 2.27
CA TRP A 143 -17.19 -6.41 3.61
C TRP A 143 -17.09 -4.88 3.62
N LEU A 144 -16.47 -4.26 2.59
CA LEU A 144 -16.38 -2.79 2.46
C LEU A 144 -17.76 -2.13 2.35
N LYS A 145 -18.75 -2.83 1.78
CA LYS A 145 -20.12 -2.34 1.62
C LYS A 145 -20.98 -2.53 2.88
N CYS A 146 -20.50 -3.29 3.86
CA CYS A 146 -21.18 -3.53 5.13
C CYS A 146 -20.18 -3.50 6.30
N ALA A 147 -19.35 -2.45 6.32
CA ALA A 147 -18.17 -2.36 7.15
C ALA A 147 -18.47 -2.47 8.66
N ALA A 148 -19.66 -2.08 9.10
CA ALA A 148 -20.10 -2.22 10.50
C ALA A 148 -20.10 -3.68 11.01
N LYS A 149 -20.26 -4.67 10.11
CA LYS A 149 -20.15 -6.10 10.45
C LYS A 149 -18.70 -6.56 10.64
N PHE A 150 -17.74 -5.75 10.20
CA PHE A 150 -16.32 -6.05 10.16
C PHE A 150 -15.50 -4.93 10.81
N PRO A 151 -15.76 -4.59 12.09
CA PRO A 151 -15.23 -3.38 12.73
C PRO A 151 -13.70 -3.35 12.81
N TYR A 152 -13.06 -4.52 12.87
CA TYR A 152 -11.60 -4.63 12.82
C TYR A 152 -11.03 -4.13 11.48
N TRP A 153 -11.58 -4.65 10.37
CA TRP A 153 -11.18 -4.29 9.01
C TRP A 153 -11.56 -2.85 8.67
N GLN A 154 -12.73 -2.40 9.10
CA GLN A 154 -13.18 -1.02 8.95
C GLN A 154 -12.19 -0.04 9.59
N ARG A 155 -11.81 -0.27 10.86
CA ARG A 155 -10.86 0.59 11.57
C ARG A 155 -9.48 0.59 10.93
N MET A 156 -9.00 -0.57 10.49
CA MET A 156 -7.70 -0.67 9.82
C MET A 156 -7.69 0.14 8.52
N PHE A 157 -8.76 -0.03 7.72
CA PHE A 157 -8.93 0.70 6.47
C PHE A 157 -8.96 2.21 6.71
N GLU A 158 -9.82 2.68 7.62
CA GLU A 158 -9.93 4.11 7.95
C GLU A 158 -8.60 4.68 8.47
N ARG A 159 -7.88 3.96 9.34
CA ARG A 159 -6.61 4.45 9.89
C ARG A 159 -5.52 4.59 8.83
N LEU A 160 -5.43 3.63 7.92
CA LEU A 160 -4.36 3.56 6.92
C LEU A 160 -4.67 4.37 5.65
N THR A 161 -5.95 4.61 5.34
CA THR A 161 -6.37 5.36 4.13
C THR A 161 -6.95 6.73 4.42
N LYS A 162 -7.23 7.02 5.70
CA LYS A 162 -8.03 8.17 6.18
C LYS A 162 -9.47 8.22 5.63
N PHE A 163 -9.91 7.19 4.90
CA PHE A 163 -11.25 7.09 4.36
C PHE A 163 -12.18 6.38 5.33
N LYS A 164 -13.23 7.09 5.76
CA LYS A 164 -14.25 6.51 6.62
C LYS A 164 -15.28 5.76 5.79
N LEU A 165 -15.26 4.44 5.89
CA LEU A 165 -16.26 3.58 5.25
C LEU A 165 -17.65 3.79 5.90
N PRO A 166 -18.72 3.94 5.11
CA PRO A 166 -20.08 3.94 5.63
C PRO A 166 -20.43 2.57 6.22
N ASP A 167 -21.33 2.55 7.21
CA ASP A 167 -21.74 1.30 7.88
C ASP A 167 -22.39 0.30 6.92
N GLN A 168 -23.17 0.82 5.96
CA GLN A 168 -23.76 0.09 4.86
C GLN A 168 -23.92 1.00 3.63
N CYS A 169 -23.61 0.48 2.44
CA CYS A 169 -23.80 1.19 1.17
C CYS A 169 -23.93 0.22 -0.02
N THR A 170 -24.40 0.73 -1.14
CA THR A 170 -24.35 0.08 -2.46
C THR A 170 -22.97 0.26 -3.11
N SER A 171 -22.67 -0.51 -4.17
CA SER A 171 -21.42 -0.36 -4.92
C SER A 171 -21.28 1.04 -5.55
N ASP A 172 -22.39 1.61 -6.03
CA ASP A 172 -22.38 2.92 -6.68
C ASP A 172 -22.15 4.06 -5.66
N GLU A 173 -22.80 3.98 -4.49
CA GLU A 173 -22.54 4.91 -3.39
C GLU A 173 -21.09 4.84 -2.90
N LEU A 174 -20.57 3.61 -2.73
CA LEU A 174 -19.18 3.42 -2.31
C LEU A 174 -18.20 3.99 -3.34
N LEU A 175 -18.43 3.76 -4.64
CA LEU A 175 -17.61 4.30 -5.71
C LEU A 175 -17.54 5.83 -5.65
N GLN A 176 -18.70 6.48 -5.53
CA GLN A 176 -18.77 7.94 -5.46
C GLN A 176 -17.99 8.47 -4.26
N LEU A 177 -18.19 7.88 -3.07
CA LEU A 177 -17.46 8.27 -1.86
C LEU A 177 -15.93 8.11 -2.02
N MET A 178 -15.48 7.02 -2.66
CA MET A 178 -14.04 6.79 -2.89
C MET A 178 -13.45 7.82 -3.86
N ILE A 179 -14.19 8.22 -4.90
CA ILE A 179 -13.78 9.26 -5.86
C ILE A 179 -13.70 10.61 -5.15
N ASP A 180 -14.77 11.01 -4.45
CA ASP A 180 -14.86 12.30 -3.75
C ASP A 180 -13.70 12.46 -2.75
N HIS A 181 -13.39 11.41 -1.97
CA HIS A 181 -12.28 11.41 -1.02
C HIS A 181 -10.92 11.68 -1.69
N HIS A 182 -10.68 11.08 -2.85
CA HIS A 182 -9.43 11.28 -3.58
C HIS A 182 -9.36 12.64 -4.27
N GLU A 183 -10.48 13.18 -4.73
CA GLU A 183 -10.53 14.54 -5.29
C GLU A 183 -10.26 15.60 -4.21
N MET A 184 -10.79 15.41 -3.01
CA MET A 184 -10.50 16.27 -1.86
C MET A 184 -9.02 16.21 -1.45
N ASN A 185 -8.43 15.01 -1.40
CA ASN A 185 -7.03 14.85 -1.01
C ASN A 185 -6.04 15.28 -2.08
N ASN A 186 -6.39 15.21 -3.37
CA ASN A 186 -5.57 15.76 -4.45
C ASN A 186 -5.42 17.29 -4.37
N GLN A 187 -6.26 18.00 -3.60
CA GLN A 187 -6.13 19.43 -3.34
C GLN A 187 -5.21 19.73 -2.14
N ILE A 188 -4.81 18.70 -1.39
CA ILE A 188 -3.99 18.75 -0.18
C ILE A 188 -2.81 17.82 -0.43
N ASP A 189 -1.81 18.28 -1.19
CA ASP A 189 -0.64 17.48 -1.57
C ASP A 189 0.13 16.98 -0.33
N GLN A 190 -0.13 15.73 0.08
CA GLN A 190 0.77 14.71 0.62
C GLN A 190 -0.05 13.68 1.41
N VAL A 191 -0.04 12.41 0.97
CA VAL A 191 -0.46 11.30 1.84
C VAL A 191 0.66 11.04 2.83
N THR A 192 0.68 11.77 3.94
CA THR A 192 1.54 11.48 5.09
C THR A 192 0.87 10.41 5.93
N PHE A 193 1.59 9.29 6.15
CA PHE A 193 1.15 8.24 7.05
C PHE A 193 1.48 8.60 8.50
N ASP A 194 0.80 9.61 9.04
CA ASP A 194 0.95 9.97 10.44
C ASP A 194 0.13 9.00 11.31
N LEU A 195 0.87 8.17 12.04
CA LEU A 195 0.38 7.33 13.13
C LEU A 195 0.73 8.01 14.46
N GLU A 196 0.09 9.14 14.73
CA GLU A 196 0.06 9.73 16.07
C GLU A 196 -0.85 8.85 16.96
N PHE A 197 -0.28 8.39 18.08
CA PHE A 197 -0.96 7.63 19.13
C PHE A 197 -0.96 8.45 20.41
#